data_AF-A0A3G3ING3-F1
#
_entry.id   AF-A0A3G3ING3-F1
#
_cell.length_a   1.000
_cell.length_b   1.000
_cell.length_c   1.000
_cell.angle_alpha   90.00
_cell.angle_beta   90.00
_cell.angle_gamma   90.00
#
_symmetry.space_group_name_H-M   'P 1'
#
loop_
_entity.id
_entity.type
_entity.pdbx_description
1 polymer ?
#
loop_
_entity_poly.entity_id
_entity_poly.type
_entity_poly.pdbx_seq_one_letter_code
_entity_poly.pdbx_strand_id
1 'polypeptide(L)'
;MNIHQMQISYSNQEDRLILSINSKENEELRLFLTRRIVASFWEILNKTISHSLSIATPNDILEPKDGQPESQKKQMEQKMEQQIQHQNIIEKSDYETPFNNGNKFPVGEAPILVEKITINVYENNNTALIFESNNGQNINLNLNPQLLHNLSDLLIRVMPSTNWNIDLMSETNILIPDNQDKLALH
;
A
#
# COMPACT_ATOMS: atom_id res chain seq x y z
N MET A 1 4.42 17.84 -0.01
CA MET A 1 3.00 17.86 -0.41
C MET A 1 2.14 17.31 0.72
N ASN A 2 1.00 17.94 1.04
CA ASN A 2 0.06 17.47 2.05
C ASN A 2 -1.02 16.63 1.38
N ILE A 3 -0.95 15.31 1.52
CA ILE A 3 -1.80 14.37 0.77
C ILE A 3 -3.25 14.48 1.27
N HIS A 4 -4.17 14.69 0.33
CA HIS A 4 -5.60 14.68 0.59
C HIS A 4 -6.24 13.37 0.14
N GLN A 5 -5.94 12.91 -1.07
CA GLN A 5 -6.52 11.70 -1.67
C GLN A 5 -5.47 10.94 -2.48
N MET A 6 -5.63 9.62 -2.55
CA MET A 6 -4.85 8.73 -3.42
C MET A 6 -5.80 7.80 -4.17
N GLN A 7 -5.48 7.51 -5.42
CA GLN A 7 -6.18 6.55 -6.26
C GLN A 7 -5.17 5.73 -7.05
N ILE A 8 -5.46 4.45 -7.26
CA ILE A 8 -4.71 3.61 -8.20
C ILE A 8 -5.67 3.08 -9.27
N SER A 9 -5.27 3.24 -10.53
CA SER A 9 -5.94 2.64 -11.68
C SER A 9 -4.96 1.78 -12.49
N TYR A 10 -5.47 0.86 -13.30
CA TYR A 10 -4.66 0.04 -14.20
C TYR A 10 -4.91 0.44 -15.66
N SER A 11 -3.82 0.73 -16.39
CA SER A 11 -3.85 0.95 -17.83
C SER A 11 -3.53 -0.35 -18.56
N ASN A 12 -4.58 -0.98 -19.12
CA ASN A 12 -4.44 -2.19 -19.94
C ASN A 12 -3.53 -1.97 -21.17
N GLN A 13 -3.54 -0.77 -21.74
CA GLN A 13 -2.80 -0.45 -22.97
C GLN A 13 -1.29 -0.34 -22.71
N GLU A 14 -0.92 0.22 -21.56
CA GLU A 14 0.48 0.42 -21.20
C GLU A 14 1.06 -0.69 -20.32
N ASP A 15 0.21 -1.58 -19.83
CA ASP A 15 0.51 -2.61 -18.84
C ASP A 15 1.17 -2.03 -17.58
N ARG A 16 0.54 -0.99 -17.02
CA ARG A 16 1.06 -0.19 -15.88
C ARG A 16 -0.05 0.27 -14.95
N LEU A 17 0.26 0.41 -13.66
CA LEU A 17 -0.59 1.15 -12.74
C LEU A 17 -0.34 2.65 -12.87
N ILE A 18 -1.38 3.43 -12.60
CA ILE A 18 -1.33 4.88 -12.44
C ILE A 18 -1.69 5.19 -10.99
N LEU A 19 -0.72 5.66 -10.21
CA LEU A 19 -0.95 6.21 -8.88
C LEU A 19 -1.19 7.71 -9.01
N SER A 20 -2.42 8.14 -8.75
CA SER A 20 -2.84 9.54 -8.72
C SER A 20 -2.92 10.01 -7.27
N ILE A 21 -2.28 11.14 -6.98
CA ILE A 21 -2.25 11.74 -5.64
C ILE A 21 -2.69 13.19 -5.77
N ASN A 22 -3.67 13.59 -4.98
CA ASN A 22 -4.09 14.98 -4.88
C ASN A 22 -3.72 15.55 -3.51
N SER A 23 -3.20 16.77 -3.50
CA SER A 23 -2.91 17.55 -2.30
C SER A 23 -4.13 18.32 -1.79
N LYS A 24 -4.04 18.86 -0.57
CA LYS A 24 -5.07 19.78 -0.05
C LYS A 24 -5.13 21.10 -0.82
N GLU A 25 -4.08 21.41 -1.57
CA GLU A 25 -3.94 22.60 -2.40
C GLU A 25 -4.46 22.42 -3.85
N ASN A 26 -5.13 21.28 -4.13
CA ASN A 26 -5.59 20.82 -5.45
C ASN A 26 -4.46 20.60 -6.47
N GLU A 27 -3.28 20.20 -5.97
CA GLU A 27 -2.16 19.79 -6.81
C GLU A 27 -2.21 18.29 -7.05
N GLU A 28 -2.24 17.90 -8.32
CA GLU A 28 -2.26 16.51 -8.74
C GLU A 28 -0.88 16.06 -9.23
N LEU A 29 -0.48 14.90 -8.74
CA LEU A 29 0.69 14.15 -9.15
C LEU A 29 0.23 12.79 -9.67
N ARG A 30 0.73 12.39 -10.84
CA ARG A 30 0.48 11.07 -11.43
C ARG A 30 1.80 10.32 -11.64
N LEU A 31 1.84 9.08 -11.19
CA LEU A 31 3.01 8.20 -11.29
C LEU A 31 2.64 6.92 -12.03
N PHE A 32 3.42 6.55 -13.05
CA PHE A 32 3.34 5.23 -13.67
C PHE A 32 4.22 4.23 -12.92
N LEU A 33 3.60 3.15 -12.47
CA LEU A 33 4.27 2.03 -11.83
C LEU A 33 4.19 0.81 -12.76
N THR A 34 5.35 0.33 -13.20
CA THR A 34 5.43 -0.89 -14.00
C THR A 34 5.23 -2.13 -13.13
N ARG A 35 4.86 -3.25 -13.74
CA ARG A 35 4.76 -4.55 -13.06
C ARG A 35 5.97 -4.88 -12.19
N ARG A 36 7.19 -4.67 -12.73
CA ARG A 36 8.46 -4.92 -12.01
C ARG A 36 8.57 -4.06 -10.75
N ILE A 37 8.22 -2.77 -10.86
CA ILE A 37 8.27 -1.84 -9.73
C ILE A 37 7.29 -2.26 -8.66
N VAL A 38 6.03 -2.55 -9.04
CA VAL A 38 4.98 -2.96 -8.10
C VAL A 38 5.34 -4.24 -7.38
N ALA A 39 5.84 -5.26 -8.09
CA ALA A 39 6.28 -6.52 -7.47
C ALA A 39 7.37 -6.29 -6.40
N SER A 40 8.41 -5.52 -6.73
CA SER A 40 9.50 -5.22 -5.79
C SER A 40 9.06 -4.32 -4.63
N PHE A 41 8.16 -3.37 -4.90
CA PHE A 41 7.66 -2.43 -3.91
C PHE A 41 6.77 -3.12 -2.88
N TRP A 42 5.91 -4.04 -3.34
CA TRP A 42 4.96 -4.76 -2.50
C TRP A 42 5.64 -5.51 -1.34
N GLU A 43 6.71 -6.25 -1.63
CA GLU A 43 7.43 -7.01 -0.59
C GLU A 43 7.99 -6.10 0.51
N ILE A 44 8.54 -4.95 0.12
CA ILE A 44 9.14 -4.00 1.07
C ILE A 44 8.04 -3.29 1.86
N LEU A 45 6.95 -2.89 1.18
CA LEU A 45 5.79 -2.24 1.80
C LEU A 45 5.19 -3.12 2.91
N ASN A 46 4.95 -4.41 2.63
CA ASN A 46 4.41 -5.34 3.62
C ASN A 46 5.33 -5.52 4.82
N LYS A 47 6.64 -5.67 4.59
CA LYS A 47 7.61 -5.74 5.70
C LYS A 47 7.55 -4.49 6.56
N THR A 48 7.50 -3.31 5.96
CA THR A 48 7.37 -2.04 6.69
C THR A 48 6.09 -2.00 7.53
N ILE A 49 4.94 -2.41 6.98
CA ILE A 49 3.67 -2.43 7.69
C ILE A 49 3.72 -3.42 8.86
N SER A 50 4.17 -4.65 8.64
CA SER A 50 4.27 -5.67 9.71
C SER A 50 5.21 -5.25 10.84
N HIS A 51 6.36 -4.63 10.51
CA HIS A 51 7.28 -4.12 11.53
C HIS A 51 6.67 -2.97 12.33
N SER A 52 5.91 -2.07 11.70
CA SER A 52 5.28 -0.94 12.39
C SER A 52 4.23 -1.38 13.43
N LEU A 53 3.56 -2.52 13.18
CA LEU A 53 2.58 -3.12 14.08
C LEU A 53 3.24 -3.92 15.21
N SER A 54 4.42 -4.51 14.96
CA SER A 54 5.15 -5.31 15.97
C SER A 54 5.79 -4.46 17.09
N ILE A 55 5.88 -3.14 16.94
CA ILE A 55 6.38 -2.23 17.99
C ILE A 55 5.39 -2.15 19.18
N ALA A 56 4.17 -2.68 19.05
CA ALA A 56 3.20 -2.75 20.14
C ALA A 56 3.50 -3.80 21.22
N THR A 57 4.50 -4.67 21.06
CA THR A 57 4.91 -5.61 22.12
C THR A 57 6.43 -5.57 22.36
N PRO A 58 6.93 -4.74 23.30
CA PRO A 58 8.28 -4.88 23.81
C PRO A 58 8.32 -6.08 24.76
N ASN A 59 8.32 -7.30 24.21
CA ASN A 59 8.72 -8.56 24.88
C ASN A 59 8.54 -9.73 23.90
N ASP A 60 9.49 -9.96 23.01
CA ASP A 60 9.82 -11.32 22.51
C ASP A 60 11.16 -11.24 21.74
N ILE A 61 12.22 -10.86 22.45
CA ILE A 61 13.57 -11.32 22.12
C ILE A 61 13.85 -12.49 23.07
N LEU A 62 13.28 -13.66 22.78
CA LEU A 62 13.73 -14.90 23.39
C LEU A 62 13.86 -15.95 22.28
N GLU A 63 15.05 -16.53 22.23
CA GLU A 63 15.52 -17.52 21.26
C GLU A 63 14.52 -18.67 20.99
N PRO A 64 14.55 -19.27 19.79
CA PRO A 64 13.72 -20.43 19.49
C PRO A 64 14.20 -21.63 20.31
N LYS A 65 13.43 -22.01 21.34
CA LYS A 65 13.57 -23.28 22.05
C LYS A 65 12.36 -24.15 21.70
N ASP A 66 12.61 -25.13 20.84
CA ASP A 66 11.90 -26.40 20.68
C ASP A 66 10.37 -26.41 20.90
N GLY A 67 9.62 -26.37 19.79
CA GLY A 67 8.43 -27.21 19.59
C GLY A 67 7.24 -27.08 20.55
N GLN A 68 6.83 -25.87 20.97
CA GLN A 68 5.63 -25.68 21.79
C GLN A 68 4.45 -25.02 21.04
N PRO A 69 3.20 -25.49 21.24
CA PRO A 69 1.98 -24.91 20.65
C PRO A 69 1.67 -23.48 21.10
N GLU A 70 2.33 -22.96 22.14
CA GLU A 70 2.18 -21.57 22.61
C GLU A 70 2.77 -20.54 21.65
N SER A 71 3.88 -20.86 20.96
CA SER A 71 4.46 -19.95 19.95
C SER A 71 3.54 -19.76 18.74
N GLN A 72 2.79 -20.80 18.37
CA GLN A 72 1.79 -20.73 17.28
C GLN A 72 0.56 -19.93 17.71
N LYS A 73 0.11 -20.07 18.97
CA LYS A 73 -0.99 -19.26 19.51
C LYS A 73 -0.64 -17.78 19.57
N LYS A 74 0.54 -17.42 20.09
CA LYS A 74 1.01 -16.03 20.11
C LYS A 74 1.13 -15.43 18.70
N GLN A 75 1.66 -16.19 17.74
CA GLN A 75 1.73 -15.72 16.34
C GLN A 75 0.33 -15.53 15.74
N MET A 76 -0.62 -16.41 16.05
CA MET A 76 -2.01 -16.30 15.58
C MET A 76 -2.72 -15.09 16.22
N GLU A 77 -2.52 -14.85 17.52
CA GLU A 77 -3.04 -13.69 18.25
C GLU A 77 -2.48 -12.39 17.67
N GLN A 78 -1.16 -12.29 17.46
CA GLN A 78 -0.53 -11.15 16.80
C GLN A 78 -1.07 -10.92 15.38
N LYS A 79 -1.22 -11.99 14.58
CA LYS A 79 -1.82 -11.90 13.25
C LYS A 79 -3.27 -11.40 13.30
N MET A 80 -4.05 -11.80 14.31
CA MET A 80 -5.43 -11.36 14.50
C MET A 80 -5.50 -9.89 14.93
N GLU A 81 -4.63 -9.44 15.84
CA GLU A 81 -4.52 -8.03 16.23
C GLU A 81 -4.12 -7.15 15.05
N GLN A 82 -3.16 -7.59 14.24
CA GLN A 82 -2.77 -6.90 13.01
C GLN A 82 -3.94 -6.74 12.04
N GLN A 83 -4.75 -7.79 11.86
CA GLN A 83 -5.95 -7.74 11.02
C GLN A 83 -6.99 -6.77 11.57
N ILE A 84 -7.26 -6.80 12.88
CA ILE A 84 -8.22 -5.88 13.52
C ILE A 84 -7.75 -4.44 13.36
N GLN A 85 -6.46 -4.14 13.58
CA GLN A 85 -5.91 -2.79 13.41
C GLN A 85 -6.01 -2.34 11.94
N HIS A 86 -5.68 -3.22 11.00
CA HIS A 86 -5.83 -2.96 9.57
C HIS A 86 -7.28 -2.64 9.20
N GLN A 87 -8.24 -3.47 9.61
CA GLN A 87 -9.67 -3.25 9.37
C GLN A 87 -10.16 -1.93 9.95
N ASN A 88 -9.79 -1.60 11.19
CA ASN A 88 -10.15 -0.32 11.82
C ASN A 88 -9.58 0.91 11.07
N ILE A 89 -8.43 0.78 10.42
CA ILE A 89 -7.82 1.85 9.62
C ILE A 89 -8.53 1.97 8.26
N ILE A 90 -8.92 0.85 7.65
CA ILE A 90 -9.70 0.81 6.41
C ILE A 90 -11.09 1.41 6.61
N GLU A 91 -11.80 1.03 7.66
CA GLU A 91 -13.15 1.54 7.95
C GLU A 91 -13.17 3.06 8.15
N LYS A 92 -12.07 3.64 8.62
CA LYS A 92 -11.89 5.08 8.75
C LYS A 92 -11.47 5.77 7.46
N SER A 93 -11.10 5.00 6.44
CA SER A 93 -10.67 5.54 5.16
C SER A 93 -11.88 5.79 4.28
N ASP A 94 -12.08 7.05 3.90
CA ASP A 94 -13.19 7.48 3.05
C ASP A 94 -12.89 7.15 1.57
N TYR A 95 -13.26 5.93 1.17
CA TYR A 95 -13.20 5.47 -0.23
C TYR A 95 -14.44 5.85 -1.05
N GLU A 96 -15.50 6.28 -0.39
CA GLU A 96 -16.78 6.64 -1.03
C GLU A 96 -16.70 8.01 -1.71
N THR A 97 -15.88 8.93 -1.18
CA THR A 97 -15.64 10.21 -1.82
C THR A 97 -14.91 10.01 -3.15
N PRO A 98 -15.50 10.41 -4.30
CA PRO A 98 -14.84 10.32 -5.59
C PRO A 98 -13.51 11.06 -5.59
N PHE A 99 -12.52 10.49 -6.30
CA PHE A 99 -11.23 11.16 -6.47
C PHE A 99 -11.44 12.49 -7.19
N ASN A 100 -11.04 13.59 -6.54
CA ASN A 100 -11.07 14.90 -7.14
C ASN A 100 -9.83 15.05 -8.03
N ASN A 101 -10.01 15.22 -9.34
CA ASN A 101 -8.89 15.53 -10.22
C ASN A 101 -8.41 16.96 -9.89
N GLY A 102 -7.16 17.09 -9.48
CA GLY A 102 -6.56 18.39 -9.23
C GLY A 102 -6.49 19.20 -10.52
N ASN A 103 -6.45 20.53 -10.39
CA ASN A 103 -6.34 21.44 -11.53
C ASN A 103 -4.96 22.09 -11.65
N LYS A 104 -4.02 21.72 -10.77
CA LYS A 104 -2.63 22.16 -10.79
C LYS A 104 -1.71 20.95 -10.89
N PHE A 105 -0.73 21.02 -11.78
CA PHE A 105 0.20 19.92 -12.04
C PHE A 105 1.64 20.40 -11.83
N PRO A 106 2.15 20.46 -10.59
CA PRO A 106 3.44 21.07 -10.27
C PRO A 106 4.63 20.36 -10.95
N VAL A 107 4.44 19.10 -11.35
CA VAL A 107 5.44 18.29 -12.05
C VAL A 107 5.03 17.95 -13.50
N GLY A 108 4.00 18.61 -14.02
CA GLY A 108 3.42 18.36 -15.33
C GLY A 108 2.22 17.43 -15.32
N GLU A 109 1.41 17.52 -16.39
CA GLU A 109 0.18 16.75 -16.54
C GLU A 109 0.43 15.28 -16.89
N ALA A 110 1.54 14.97 -17.56
CA ALA A 110 1.85 13.59 -17.93
C ALA A 110 2.27 12.77 -16.70
N PRO A 111 1.78 11.52 -16.56
CA PRO A 111 2.27 10.63 -15.50
C PRO A 111 3.77 10.38 -15.62
N ILE A 112 4.46 10.40 -14.48
CA ILE A 112 5.91 10.21 -14.42
C ILE A 112 6.25 8.73 -14.28
N LEU A 113 7.12 8.20 -15.14
CA LEU A 113 7.55 6.82 -15.08
C LEU A 113 8.55 6.58 -13.95
N VAL A 114 8.16 5.75 -12.98
CA VAL A 114 9.00 5.38 -11.83
C VAL A 114 9.95 4.25 -12.20
N GLU A 115 11.23 4.42 -11.89
CA GLU A 115 12.29 3.41 -12.09
C GLU A 115 12.73 2.73 -10.80
N LYS A 116 12.56 3.41 -9.66
CA LYS A 116 12.91 2.90 -8.34
C LYS A 116 12.07 3.56 -7.26
N ILE A 117 11.75 2.79 -6.23
CA ILE A 117 11.09 3.26 -5.01
C ILE A 117 11.98 2.94 -3.83
N THR A 118 12.26 3.94 -3.01
CA THR A 118 12.96 3.79 -1.73
C THR A 118 12.00 4.08 -0.59
N ILE A 119 11.99 3.22 0.44
CA ILE A 119 11.16 3.37 1.63
C ILE A 119 12.06 3.71 2.82
N ASN A 120 11.82 4.85 3.46
CA ASN A 120 12.49 5.25 4.70
C ASN A 120 11.45 5.32 5.82
N VAL A 121 11.69 4.60 6.91
CA VAL A 121 10.82 4.60 8.10
C VAL A 121 11.44 5.50 9.18
N TYR A 122 10.64 6.37 9.77
CA TYR A 122 11.05 7.27 10.84
C TYR A 122 10.55 6.79 12.21
N GLU A 123 11.14 7.31 13.29
CA GLU A 123 10.85 6.91 14.68
C GLU A 123 9.38 7.07 15.10
N ASN A 124 8.65 7.98 14.45
CA ASN A 124 7.22 8.21 14.71
C ASN A 124 6.30 7.35 13.83
N ASN A 125 6.82 6.28 13.23
CA ASN A 125 6.16 5.42 12.25
C ASN A 125 5.70 6.13 10.96
N ASN A 126 6.09 7.39 10.74
CA ASN A 126 5.93 7.99 9.42
C ASN A 126 6.89 7.32 8.44
N THR A 127 6.46 7.21 7.19
CA THR A 127 7.22 6.58 6.12
C THR A 127 7.40 7.58 4.99
N ALA A 128 8.63 7.83 4.56
CA ALA A 128 8.90 8.52 3.31
C ALA A 128 9.05 7.52 2.17
N LEU A 129 8.24 7.68 1.13
CA LEU A 129 8.40 7.01 -0.16
C LEU A 129 9.08 7.96 -1.13
N ILE A 130 10.24 7.56 -1.63
CA ILE A 130 11.01 8.31 -2.62
C ILE A 130 10.88 7.57 -3.96
N PHE A 131 10.18 8.17 -4.91
CA PHE A 131 10.03 7.67 -6.27
C PHE A 131 11.08 8.35 -7.15
N GLU A 132 12.01 7.56 -7.69
CA GLU A 132 13.01 8.01 -8.64
C GLU A 132 12.47 7.77 -10.05
N SER A 133 12.43 8.83 -10.85
CA SER A 133 11.93 8.85 -12.22
C SER A 133 13.03 8.53 -13.24
N ASN A 134 12.62 8.08 -14.42
CA ASN A 134 13.52 7.83 -15.56
C ASN A 134 14.26 9.07 -16.09
N ASN A 135 13.83 10.26 -15.70
CA ASN A 135 14.49 11.52 -16.02
C ASN A 135 15.38 12.05 -14.88
N GLY A 136 15.60 11.26 -13.83
CA GLY A 136 16.42 11.63 -12.66
C GLY A 136 15.72 12.53 -11.64
N GLN A 137 14.42 12.80 -11.80
CA GLN A 137 13.63 13.53 -10.81
C GLN A 137 13.24 12.61 -9.64
N ASN A 138 13.37 13.12 -8.41
CA ASN A 138 12.91 12.43 -7.21
C ASN A 138 11.63 13.07 -6.69
N ILE A 139 10.60 12.25 -6.49
CA ILE A 139 9.34 12.65 -5.89
C ILE A 139 9.27 12.04 -4.49
N ASN A 140 9.11 12.86 -3.46
CA ASN A 140 9.04 12.42 -2.07
C ASN A 140 7.62 12.56 -1.52
N LEU A 141 7.06 11.44 -1.06
CA LEU A 141 5.78 11.38 -0.37
C LEU A 141 5.99 10.95 1.08
N ASN A 142 5.60 11.81 2.02
CA ASN A 142 5.58 11.48 3.43
C ASN A 142 4.18 10.95 3.80
N LEU A 143 4.13 9.68 4.20
CA LEU A 143 2.92 8.99 4.60
C LEU A 143 2.92 8.81 6.12
N ASN A 144 1.80 9.14 6.76
CA ASN A 144 1.51 8.65 8.10
C ASN A 144 1.08 7.17 8.01
N PRO A 145 0.97 6.44 9.14
CA PRO A 145 0.56 5.04 9.12
C PRO A 145 -0.77 4.79 8.40
N GLN A 146 -1.77 5.66 8.60
CA GLN A 146 -3.07 5.54 7.93
C GLN A 146 -2.96 5.61 6.40
N LEU A 147 -2.19 6.57 5.87
CA LEU A 147 -1.97 6.70 4.42
C LEU A 147 -1.15 5.53 3.86
N LEU A 148 -0.19 5.00 4.62
CA LEU A 148 0.59 3.82 4.22
C LEU A 148 -0.31 2.58 4.06
N HIS A 149 -1.20 2.34 5.03
CA HIS A 149 -2.20 1.27 4.94
C HIS A 149 -3.16 1.49 3.77
N ASN A 150 -3.69 2.71 3.59
CA ASN A 150 -4.55 3.02 2.47
C ASN A 150 -3.87 2.73 1.11
N LEU A 151 -2.59 3.07 0.96
CA LEU A 151 -1.82 2.73 -0.25
C LEU A 151 -1.72 1.21 -0.46
N SER A 152 -1.47 0.45 0.61
CA SER A 152 -1.47 -1.02 0.56
C SER A 152 -2.82 -1.57 0.11
N ASP A 153 -3.92 -1.05 0.63
CA ASP A 153 -5.27 -1.46 0.27
C ASP A 153 -5.63 -1.13 -1.18
N LEU A 154 -5.24 0.05 -1.66
CA LEU A 154 -5.42 0.44 -3.06
C LEU A 154 -4.67 -0.52 -3.99
N LEU A 155 -3.47 -0.95 -3.62
CA LEU A 155 -2.72 -1.97 -4.37
C LEU A 155 -3.47 -3.31 -4.35
N ILE A 156 -3.88 -3.82 -3.18
CA ILE A 156 -4.63 -5.08 -3.09
C ILE A 156 -5.88 -5.04 -3.98
N ARG A 157 -6.64 -3.93 -3.95
CA ARG A 157 -7.89 -3.78 -4.71
C ARG A 157 -7.68 -3.72 -6.22
N VAL A 158 -6.64 -3.04 -6.71
CA VAL A 158 -6.41 -2.91 -8.15
C VAL A 158 -5.81 -4.17 -8.77
N MET A 159 -5.07 -4.96 -7.98
CA MET A 159 -4.25 -6.06 -8.50
C MET A 159 -5.02 -7.17 -9.23
N PRO A 160 -6.22 -7.61 -8.82
CA PRO A 160 -7.03 -8.54 -9.59
C PRO A 160 -7.30 -8.08 -11.03
N SER A 161 -7.37 -6.77 -11.29
CA SER A 161 -7.59 -6.23 -12.63
C SER A 161 -6.38 -6.31 -13.56
N THR A 162 -5.18 -6.56 -13.01
CA THR A 162 -3.92 -6.50 -13.76
C THR A 162 -3.55 -7.78 -14.51
N ASN A 163 -4.10 -8.92 -14.09
CA ASN A 163 -3.65 -10.26 -14.53
C ASN A 163 -2.13 -10.51 -14.38
N TRP A 164 -1.43 -9.71 -13.59
CA TRP A 164 0.02 -9.85 -13.41
C TRP A 164 0.42 -11.09 -12.63
N ASN A 165 -0.55 -11.75 -11.98
CA ASN A 165 -0.33 -12.93 -11.13
C ASN A 165 0.82 -12.70 -10.14
N ILE A 166 0.92 -11.48 -9.61
CA ILE A 166 1.81 -11.18 -8.49
C ILE A 166 1.10 -11.76 -7.27
N ASP A 167 1.75 -12.69 -6.59
CA ASP A 167 1.23 -13.19 -5.33
C ASP A 167 1.39 -12.11 -4.28
N LEU A 168 0.30 -11.39 -4.04
CA LEU A 168 0.25 -10.35 -3.03
C LEU A 168 -0.15 -10.92 -1.67
N MET A 169 -0.44 -12.22 -1.59
CA MET A 169 -0.78 -12.91 -0.37
C MET A 169 0.50 -13.17 0.43
N SER A 170 1.01 -12.11 1.06
CA SER A 170 1.64 -12.30 2.37
C SER A 170 0.62 -12.98 3.27
N GLU A 171 1.03 -13.94 4.11
CA GLU A 171 0.18 -14.76 5.01
C GLU A 171 -0.73 -13.97 5.99
N THR A 172 -0.77 -12.65 5.86
CA THR A 172 -1.60 -11.68 6.59
C THR A 172 -2.96 -11.41 5.94
N ASN A 173 -3.24 -11.92 4.72
CA ASN A 173 -4.50 -11.69 3.99
C ASN A 173 -5.33 -12.96 3.71
N ILE A 174 -5.30 -13.94 4.62
CA ILE A 174 -6.24 -15.07 4.51
C ILE A 174 -7.54 -14.65 5.18
N LEU A 175 -8.62 -14.62 4.38
CA LEU A 175 -10.03 -14.38 4.70
C LEU A 175 -10.55 -12.94 4.48
N ILE A 176 -10.57 -12.51 3.21
CA ILE A 176 -11.72 -11.71 2.76
C ILE A 176 -12.91 -12.70 2.67
N PRO A 177 -14.05 -12.46 3.34
CA PRO A 177 -15.22 -13.30 3.13
C PRO A 177 -15.64 -13.16 1.67
N ASP A 178 -15.61 -14.30 0.98
CA ASP A 178 -16.10 -14.47 -0.37
C ASP A 178 -17.59 -14.17 -0.40
N ASN A 179 -17.96 -12.89 -0.52
CA ASN A 179 -19.33 -12.53 -0.86
C ASN A 179 -19.47 -12.68 -2.38
N GLN A 180 -19.53 -13.93 -2.83
CA GLN A 180 -20.04 -14.31 -4.14
C GLN A 180 -21.54 -13.99 -4.18
N ASP A 181 -21.85 -12.72 -4.40
CA ASP A 181 -23.16 -12.35 -4.93
C ASP A 181 -22.99 -11.90 -6.38
N LYS A 182 -23.24 -12.88 -7.25
CA LYS A 182 -23.78 -12.77 -8.61
C LYS A 182 -23.66 -11.40 -9.27
N LEU A 183 -22.80 -11.29 -10.27
CA LEU A 183 -23.18 -10.64 -11.52
C LEU A 183 -22.78 -11.52 -12.69
N ALA A 184 -23.80 -12.01 -13.38
CA ALA A 184 -23.68 -12.79 -14.58
C ALA A 184 -23.47 -11.87 -15.81
N LEU A 185 -22.91 -12.50 -16.84
CA LEU A 185 -23.15 -12.34 -18.30
C LEU A 185 -22.17 -11.50 -19.15
N HIS A 186 -21.72 -12.20 -20.20
CA HIS A 186 -21.27 -11.82 -21.56
C HIS A 186 -19.98 -11.02 -21.75
#